data_AF-A0A1C3P8A3-F1
#
_entry.id   AF-A0A1C3P8A3-F1
#
_cell.length_a   1.000
_cell.length_b   1.000
_cell.length_c   1.000
_cell.angle_alpha   90.00
_cell.angle_beta   90.00
_cell.angle_gamma   90.00
#
_symmetry.space_group_name_H-M   'P 1'
#
loop_
_entity.id
_entity.type
_entity.pdbx_description
1 polymer ?
#
loop_
_entity_poly.entity_id
_entity_poly.type
_entity_poly.pdbx_seq_one_letter_code
_entity_poly.pdbx_strand_id
1 'polypeptide(L)'
;MGVWRLLQHGHLDDIDLGNRRIVAAATHRPLDDLTHRAILDWLTHRRDRWPNTANPHLLINGQTALEHGPVSNSWLSMIARGLPVTLEQLRVDRQLDEALTHGPDPLHLAAVFGLDHSTAMRYANAARALLEPLTERQHPHGSPGTQGPTSTPTASRPPSSP
;
A
#
# COMPACT_ATOMS: atom_id res chain seq x y z
N MET A 1 9.26 7.27 9.55
CA MET A 1 10.55 7.47 8.86
C MET A 1 11.15 6.11 8.44
N GLY A 2 10.54 5.36 7.50
CA GLY A 2 10.86 3.93 7.31
C GLY A 2 11.32 3.54 5.89
N VAL A 3 10.52 3.82 4.86
CA VAL A 3 10.78 3.32 3.49
C VAL A 3 11.87 4.05 2.71
N TRP A 4 12.14 5.32 3.00
CA TRP A 4 13.25 6.05 2.38
C TRP A 4 14.59 5.43 2.74
N ARG A 5 14.70 4.83 3.94
CA ARG A 5 15.90 4.09 4.34
C ARG A 5 16.06 2.81 3.54
N LEU A 6 14.98 2.09 3.24
CA LEU A 6 15.02 0.83 2.50
C LEU A 6 15.39 1.02 1.02
N LEU A 7 14.82 2.02 0.34
CA LEU A 7 15.21 2.33 -1.05
C LEU A 7 16.64 2.87 -1.16
N GLN A 8 17.12 3.54 -0.12
CA GLN A 8 18.48 4.07 -0.06
C GLN A 8 19.50 3.00 0.30
N HIS A 9 19.25 2.15 1.29
CA HIS A 9 20.24 1.20 1.82
C HIS A 9 20.10 -0.22 1.27
N GLY A 10 19.09 -0.48 0.43
CA GLY A 10 18.86 -1.79 -0.17
C GLY A 10 20.11 -2.34 -0.83
N HIS A 11 20.67 -3.36 -0.21
CA HIS A 11 21.85 -4.07 -0.67
C HIS A 11 21.42 -5.10 -1.72
N LEU A 12 22.33 -5.49 -2.61
CA LEU A 12 22.08 -6.63 -3.48
C LEU A 12 21.75 -7.91 -2.68
N ASP A 13 22.34 -8.05 -1.49
CA ASP A 13 22.11 -9.19 -0.59
C ASP A 13 20.69 -9.23 0.01
N ASP A 14 19.97 -8.10 -0.01
CA ASP A 14 18.59 -8.03 0.44
C ASP A 14 17.61 -8.54 -0.64
N ILE A 15 18.09 -8.97 -1.82
CA ILE A 15 17.24 -9.44 -2.92
C ILE A 15 17.62 -10.87 -3.29
N ASP A 16 16.77 -11.80 -2.89
CA ASP A 16 16.83 -13.18 -3.32
C ASP A 16 16.13 -13.35 -4.69
N LEU A 17 16.89 -13.05 -5.75
CA LEU A 17 16.39 -13.16 -7.13
C LEU A 17 16.08 -14.60 -7.55
N GLY A 18 16.71 -15.59 -6.92
CA GLY A 18 16.50 -17.01 -7.19
C GLY A 18 15.14 -17.48 -6.68
N ASN A 19 14.75 -17.03 -5.48
CA ASN A 19 13.46 -17.34 -4.89
C ASN A 19 12.38 -16.27 -5.15
N ARG A 20 12.70 -15.21 -5.91
CA ARG A 20 11.82 -14.06 -6.16
C ARG A 20 11.34 -13.43 -4.85
N ARG A 21 12.26 -13.10 -3.95
CA ARG A 21 11.94 -12.47 -2.66
C ARG A 21 12.84 -11.29 -2.40
N ILE A 22 12.28 -10.27 -1.78
CA ILE A 22 13.07 -9.21 -1.13
C ILE A 22 13.12 -9.55 0.35
N VAL A 23 14.34 -9.71 0.88
CA VAL A 23 14.68 -9.95 2.29
C VAL A 23 15.14 -8.63 2.88
N ALA A 24 14.19 -7.75 3.16
CA ALA A 24 14.49 -6.44 3.74
C ALA A 24 14.13 -6.46 5.24
N ALA A 25 15.12 -6.20 6.10
CA ALA A 25 14.93 -5.95 7.54
C ALA A 25 13.93 -6.92 8.22
N ALA A 26 14.18 -8.23 8.08
CA ALA A 26 13.39 -9.34 8.63
C ALA A 26 12.02 -9.61 7.98
N THR A 27 11.65 -8.92 6.89
CA THR A 27 10.43 -9.22 6.12
C THR A 27 10.78 -9.85 4.78
N HIS A 28 10.22 -11.03 4.51
CA HIS A 28 10.33 -11.70 3.21
C HIS A 28 9.12 -11.40 2.34
N ARG A 29 9.28 -10.53 1.35
CA ARG A 29 8.18 -10.21 0.42
C ARG A 29 8.36 -10.91 -0.91
N PRO A 30 7.29 -11.52 -1.48
CA PRO A 30 7.36 -12.01 -2.85
C PRO A 30 7.59 -10.84 -3.80
N LEU A 31 8.43 -11.08 -4.78
CA LEU A 31 8.73 -10.16 -5.87
C LEU A 31 7.83 -10.53 -7.04
N ASP A 32 6.97 -9.60 -7.46
CA ASP A 32 6.11 -9.82 -8.61
C ASP A 32 6.94 -9.92 -9.90
N ASP A 33 6.38 -10.55 -10.94
CA ASP A 33 7.09 -10.83 -12.18
C ASP A 33 7.56 -9.57 -12.93
N LEU A 34 6.84 -8.44 -12.79
CA LEU A 34 7.22 -7.19 -13.43
C LEU A 34 8.44 -6.59 -12.74
N THR A 35 8.38 -6.50 -11.41
CA THR A 35 9.50 -5.98 -10.61
C THR A 35 10.72 -6.90 -10.71
N HIS A 36 10.53 -8.22 -10.75
CA HIS A 36 11.63 -9.18 -10.96
C HIS A 36 12.35 -8.94 -12.29
N ARG A 37 11.59 -8.81 -13.40
CA ARG A 37 12.17 -8.50 -14.71
C ARG A 37 12.87 -7.15 -14.74
N ALA A 38 12.24 -6.11 -14.19
CA ALA A 38 12.83 -4.78 -14.13
C ALA A 38 14.15 -4.77 -13.35
N ILE A 39 14.25 -5.53 -12.26
CA ILE A 39 15.51 -5.66 -11.51
C ILE A 39 16.56 -6.40 -12.34
N LEU A 40 16.21 -7.49 -13.03
CA LEU A 40 17.17 -8.21 -13.88
C LEU A 40 17.71 -7.35 -15.04
N ASP A 41 16.82 -6.62 -15.71
CA ASP A 41 17.19 -5.70 -16.79
C ASP A 41 18.10 -4.59 -16.27
N TRP A 42 17.77 -4.02 -15.11
CA TRP A 42 18.61 -3.03 -14.44
C TRP A 42 19.99 -3.58 -14.06
N LEU A 43 20.07 -4.78 -13.49
CA LEU A 43 21.34 -5.40 -13.11
C LEU A 43 22.22 -5.71 -14.31
N THR A 44 21.62 -6.09 -15.43
CA THR A 44 22.33 -6.26 -16.71
C THR A 44 22.91 -4.93 -17.19
N HIS A 45 22.07 -3.89 -17.29
CA HIS A 45 22.51 -2.55 -17.66
C HIS A 45 23.63 -2.01 -16.76
N ARG A 46 23.48 -2.22 -15.45
CA ARG A 46 24.45 -1.81 -14.44
C ARG A 46 25.81 -2.48 -14.66
N ARG A 47 25.83 -3.78 -14.93
CA ARG A 47 27.04 -4.55 -15.18
C ARG A 47 27.74 -4.12 -16.47
N ASP A 48 26.97 -3.85 -17.52
CA ASP A 48 27.51 -3.38 -18.80
C ASP A 48 28.10 -1.97 -18.69
N ARG A 49 27.44 -1.10 -17.92
CA ARG A 49 27.85 0.31 -17.77
C ARG A 49 28.98 0.51 -16.77
N TRP A 50 29.01 -0.27 -15.69
CA TRP A 50 30.01 -0.17 -14.63
C TRP A 50 30.54 -1.56 -14.24
N PRO A 51 31.32 -2.22 -15.11
CA PRO A 51 31.76 -3.60 -14.91
C PRO A 51 32.65 -3.78 -13.66
N ASN A 52 33.34 -2.72 -13.23
CA ASN A 52 34.29 -2.75 -12.11
C ASN A 52 33.76 -2.05 -10.84
N THR A 53 32.45 -1.83 -10.72
CA THR A 53 31.89 -1.19 -9.52
C THR A 53 31.95 -2.16 -8.32
N ALA A 54 32.54 -1.70 -7.21
CA ALA A 54 32.51 -2.41 -5.93
C ALA A 54 31.31 -1.99 -5.05
N ASN A 55 30.48 -1.07 -5.54
CA ASN A 55 29.32 -0.60 -4.79
C ASN A 55 28.32 -1.75 -4.62
N PRO A 56 27.84 -2.04 -3.41
CA PRO A 56 26.96 -3.19 -3.23
C PRO A 56 25.47 -2.81 -3.19
N HIS A 57 25.12 -1.53 -3.36
CA HIS A 57 23.75 -1.07 -3.43
C HIS A 57 23.08 -1.44 -4.75
N LEU A 58 21.78 -1.75 -4.69
CA LEU A 58 20.98 -2.08 -5.87
C LEU A 58 20.98 -0.91 -6.88
N LEU A 59 20.66 0.28 -6.39
CA LEU A 59 20.60 1.50 -7.20
C LEU A 59 21.91 2.26 -7.09
N ILE A 60 22.53 2.50 -8.25
CA ILE A 60 23.74 3.32 -8.38
C ILE A 60 23.58 4.28 -9.55
N ASN A 61 24.37 5.35 -9.54
CA ASN A 61 24.51 6.31 -10.62
C ASN A 61 26.01 6.48 -10.96
N GLY A 62 26.34 7.31 -11.95
CA GLY A 62 27.73 7.47 -12.40
C GLY A 62 28.71 7.92 -11.30
N GLN A 63 28.23 8.68 -10.31
CA GLN A 63 29.03 9.11 -9.18
C GLN A 63 29.20 7.97 -8.15
N THR A 64 28.09 7.40 -7.69
CA THR A 64 28.09 6.33 -6.68
C THR A 64 28.67 5.02 -7.18
N ALA A 65 28.73 4.79 -8.49
CA ALA A 65 29.40 3.65 -9.09
C ALA A 65 30.90 3.56 -8.73
N LEU A 66 31.54 4.72 -8.46
CA LEU A 66 32.94 4.83 -8.04
C LEU A 66 33.10 4.86 -6.52
N GLU A 67 32.00 4.89 -5.79
CA GLU A 67 31.95 4.93 -4.33
C GLU A 67 31.32 3.63 -3.78
N HIS A 68 31.19 3.55 -2.46
CA HIS A 68 30.49 2.44 -1.79
C HIS A 68 29.18 2.88 -1.13
N GLY A 69 28.85 4.17 -1.27
CA GLY A 69 27.67 4.77 -0.66
C GLY A 69 26.42 4.62 -1.55
N PRO A 70 25.23 4.77 -0.96
CA PRO A 70 23.99 4.73 -1.71
C PRO A 70 23.76 6.00 -2.51
N VAL A 71 22.87 5.94 -3.50
CA VAL A 71 22.38 7.15 -4.18
C VAL A 71 21.72 8.12 -3.19
N SER A 72 21.83 9.41 -3.48
CA SER A 72 21.24 10.46 -2.65
C SER A 72 19.70 10.49 -2.78
N ASN A 73 19.02 10.95 -1.73
CA ASN A 73 17.57 11.20 -1.79
C ASN A 73 17.19 12.22 -2.87
N SER A 74 18.05 13.21 -3.13
CA SER A 74 17.83 14.18 -4.22
C SER A 74 17.86 13.53 -5.59
N TRP A 75 18.68 12.49 -5.79
CA TRP A 75 18.71 11.69 -7.01
C TRP A 75 17.45 10.85 -7.17
N LEU A 76 16.98 10.18 -6.09
CA LEU A 76 15.72 9.42 -6.10
C LEU A 76 14.51 10.32 -6.43
N SER A 77 14.44 11.50 -5.81
CA SER A 77 13.41 12.50 -6.12
C SER A 77 13.54 13.04 -7.55
N MET A 78 14.75 13.09 -8.12
CA MET A 78 14.97 13.50 -9.51
C MET A 78 14.43 12.48 -10.50
N ILE A 79 14.74 11.19 -10.33
CA ILE A 79 14.24 10.15 -11.24
C ILE A 79 12.71 9.99 -11.13
N ALA A 80 12.15 10.22 -9.95
CA ALA A 80 10.71 10.12 -9.72
C ALA A 80 9.92 11.33 -10.28
N ARG A 81 10.56 12.47 -10.55
CA ARG A 81 9.87 13.68 -11.05
C ARG A 81 9.21 13.48 -12.42
N GLY A 82 9.65 12.52 -13.21
CA GLY A 82 9.06 12.19 -14.51
C GLY A 82 7.91 11.19 -14.44
N LEU A 83 7.59 10.65 -13.25
CA LEU A 83 6.53 9.67 -13.07
C LEU A 83 5.19 10.38 -12.80
N PRO A 84 4.06 9.82 -13.27
CA PRO A 84 2.73 10.38 -13.01
C PRO A 84 2.33 10.33 -11.52
N VAL A 85 3.06 9.58 -10.71
CA VAL A 85 2.84 9.40 -9.27
C VAL A 85 4.18 9.53 -8.54
N THR A 86 4.17 10.25 -7.43
CA THR A 86 5.37 10.38 -6.58
C THR A 86 5.63 9.10 -5.78
N LEU A 87 6.88 8.87 -5.38
CA LEU A 87 7.24 7.71 -4.54
C LEU A 87 6.48 7.70 -3.21
N GLU A 88 6.22 8.87 -2.62
CA GLU A 88 5.44 8.95 -1.37
C GLU A 88 3.98 8.59 -1.60
N GLN A 89 3.39 8.95 -2.75
CA GLN A 89 2.04 8.51 -3.11
C GLN A 89 1.97 7.00 -3.30
N LEU A 90 2.93 6.40 -4.03
CA LEU A 90 3.01 4.93 -4.17
C LEU A 90 3.17 4.23 -2.83
N ARG A 91 3.95 4.83 -1.92
CA ARG A 91 4.10 4.32 -0.56
C ARG A 91 2.78 4.37 0.21
N VAL A 92 2.09 5.51 0.19
CA VAL A 92 0.80 5.69 0.88
C VAL A 92 -0.23 4.71 0.32
N ASP A 93 -0.30 4.59 -1.01
CA ASP A 93 -1.18 3.67 -1.72
C ASP A 93 -0.93 2.22 -1.28
N ARG A 94 0.34 1.78 -1.28
CA ARG A 94 0.69 0.42 -0.82
C ARG A 94 0.36 0.17 0.65
N GLN A 95 0.53 1.16 1.52
CA GLN A 95 0.18 1.03 2.94
C GLN A 95 -1.32 0.92 3.16
N LEU A 96 -2.10 1.65 2.36
CA LEU A 96 -3.56 1.59 2.40
C LEU A 96 -4.06 0.26 1.82
N ASP A 97 -3.53 -0.18 0.68
CA ASP A 97 -3.83 -1.47 0.05
C ASP A 97 -3.58 -2.65 1.00
N GLU A 98 -2.48 -2.62 1.77
CA GLU A 98 -2.21 -3.64 2.80
C GLU A 98 -3.31 -3.69 3.86
N ALA A 99 -3.70 -2.51 4.36
CA ALA A 99 -4.71 -2.36 5.39
C ALA A 99 -6.10 -2.76 4.91
N LEU A 100 -6.40 -2.56 3.62
CA LEU A 100 -7.65 -2.99 3.02
C LEU A 100 -7.69 -4.50 2.77
N THR A 101 -6.56 -5.10 2.36
CA THR A 101 -6.47 -6.52 2.00
C THR A 101 -6.38 -7.43 3.22
N HIS A 102 -5.61 -7.06 4.25
CA HIS A 102 -5.36 -7.88 5.44
C HIS A 102 -6.15 -7.43 6.67
N GLY A 103 -6.93 -6.36 6.52
CA GLY A 103 -7.69 -5.72 7.58
C GLY A 103 -6.92 -4.56 8.23
N PRO A 104 -7.65 -3.56 8.77
CA PRO A 104 -7.07 -2.34 9.31
C PRO A 104 -6.51 -2.57 10.72
N ASP A 105 -5.44 -3.38 10.80
CA ASP A 105 -4.69 -3.65 12.02
C ASP A 105 -3.40 -2.79 12.09
N PRO A 106 -3.31 -1.84 13.04
CA PRO A 106 -2.11 -1.05 13.25
C PRO A 106 -0.87 -1.89 13.58
N LEU A 107 -1.01 -3.03 14.27
CA LEU A 107 0.14 -3.87 14.64
C LEU A 107 0.74 -4.55 13.40
N HIS A 108 -0.12 -5.12 12.54
CA HIS A 108 0.26 -5.61 11.22
C HIS A 108 0.99 -4.54 10.40
N LEU A 109 0.42 -3.34 10.27
CA LEU A 109 1.05 -2.25 9.49
C LEU A 109 2.39 -1.80 10.06
N ALA A 110 2.52 -1.74 11.38
CA ALA A 110 3.78 -1.41 12.04
C ALA A 110 4.86 -2.46 11.76
N ALA A 111 4.52 -3.74 11.89
CA ALA A 111 5.44 -4.85 11.63
C ALA A 111 5.87 -4.92 10.14
N VAL A 112 4.90 -4.77 9.24
CA VAL A 112 5.07 -4.95 7.79
C VAL A 112 5.84 -3.79 7.15
N PHE A 113 5.67 -2.55 7.62
CA PHE A 113 6.27 -1.37 7.02
C PHE A 113 7.28 -0.64 7.92
N GLY A 114 7.57 -1.17 9.12
CA GLY A 114 8.46 -0.52 10.09
C GLY A 114 7.97 0.86 10.51
N LEU A 115 6.65 1.01 10.69
CA LEU A 115 6.03 2.28 11.08
C LEU A 115 6.07 2.42 12.60
N ASP A 116 6.17 3.67 13.05
CA ASP A 116 5.87 3.96 14.45
C ASP A 116 4.36 3.77 14.71
N HIS A 117 4.02 3.55 15.98
CA HIS A 117 2.65 3.26 16.40
C HIS A 117 1.64 4.33 15.96
N SER A 118 2.00 5.62 16.04
CA SER A 118 1.10 6.72 15.67
C SER A 118 0.79 6.74 14.17
N THR A 119 1.81 6.50 13.34
CA THR A 119 1.66 6.40 11.89
C THR A 119 0.84 5.17 11.51
N ALA A 120 1.08 4.03 12.16
CA ALA A 120 0.32 2.80 11.91
C ALA A 120 -1.17 2.95 12.25
N MET A 121 -1.49 3.56 13.40
CA MET A 121 -2.88 3.86 13.78
C MET A 121 -3.57 4.78 12.75
N ARG A 122 -2.87 5.80 12.25
CA ARG A 122 -3.43 6.72 11.26
C ARG A 122 -3.88 6.00 9.99
N TYR A 123 -3.05 5.10 9.46
CA TYR A 123 -3.40 4.35 8.25
C TYR A 123 -4.50 3.31 8.50
N ALA A 124 -4.49 2.62 9.64
CA ALA A 124 -5.58 1.72 10.01
C ALA A 124 -6.92 2.45 10.10
N ASN A 125 -6.95 3.64 10.72
CA ASN A 125 -8.17 4.46 10.79
C ASN A 125 -8.63 4.93 9.41
N ALA A 126 -7.71 5.33 8.53
CA ALA A 126 -8.05 5.69 7.16
C ALA A 126 -8.68 4.51 6.40
N ALA A 127 -8.12 3.31 6.54
CA ALA A 127 -8.69 2.10 5.93
C ALA A 127 -10.08 1.76 6.50
N ARG A 128 -10.30 1.87 7.82
CA ARG A 128 -11.64 1.69 8.43
C ARG A 128 -12.66 2.64 7.83
N ALA A 129 -12.33 3.93 7.74
CA ALA A 129 -13.20 4.95 7.18
C ALA A 129 -13.55 4.71 5.70
N LEU A 130 -12.70 4.01 4.93
CA LEU A 130 -12.99 3.63 3.55
C LEU A 130 -13.84 2.34 3.45
N LEU A 131 -13.76 1.46 4.44
CA LEU A 131 -14.53 0.21 4.48
C LEU A 131 -15.99 0.42 4.96
N GLU A 132 -16.25 1.35 5.87
CA GLU A 132 -17.61 1.71 6.31
C GLU A 132 -18.56 2.05 5.14
N PRO A 133 -18.21 2.95 4.20
CA PRO A 133 -19.06 3.26 3.05
C PRO A 133 -19.07 2.18 1.95
N LEU A 134 -18.21 1.15 2.02
CA LEU A 134 -18.28 -0.03 1.14
C LEU A 134 -19.26 -1.08 1.69
N THR A 135 -19.39 -1.17 3.01
CA THR A 135 -20.33 -2.07 3.68
C THR A 135 -21.78 -1.62 3.45
N GLU A 136 -22.04 -0.31 3.51
CA GLU A 136 -23.37 0.27 3.23
C GLU A 136 -23.80 0.08 1.76
N ARG A 137 -22.87 0.12 0.80
CA ARG A 137 -23.15 -0.04 -0.64
C ARG A 137 -23.34 -1.49 -1.09
N GLN A 138 -22.90 -2.47 -0.28
CA GLN A 138 -23.11 -3.90 -0.55
C GLN A 138 -24.48 -4.42 -0.10
N HIS A 139 -25.34 -3.56 0.46
CA HIS A 139 -26.75 -3.84 0.72
C HIS A 139 -27.67 -3.20 -0.35
N PRO A 140 -27.88 -3.81 -1.53
CA PRO A 140 -29.02 -3.45 -2.37
C PRO A 140 -30.29 -4.12 -1.82
N HIS A 141 -31.30 -3.29 -1.56
CA HIS A 141 -32.65 -3.64 -1.17
C HIS A 141 -33.29 -4.78 -1.98
N GLY A 142 -33.94 -5.70 -1.27
CA GLY A 142 -35.08 -6.53 -1.70
C GLY A 142 -35.70 -7.17 -0.44
N SER A 143 -36.95 -6.94 -0.03
CA SER A 143 -38.17 -6.68 -0.82
C SER A 143 -39.20 -5.89 0.01
N PRO A 144 -40.09 -5.11 -0.64
CA PRO A 144 -41.32 -4.64 -0.04
C PRO A 144 -42.42 -5.71 -0.20
N GLY A 145 -42.90 -6.27 0.90
CA GLY A 145 -44.10 -7.13 0.95
C GLY A 145 -44.48 -7.32 2.42
N THR A 146 -45.67 -7.01 2.91
CA THR A 146 -46.98 -6.91 2.28
C THR A 146 -47.76 -5.84 3.05
N GLN A 147 -48.28 -4.82 2.36
CA GLN A 147 -49.36 -4.01 2.95
C GLN A 147 -50.58 -4.92 3.07
N GLY A 148 -50.99 -5.22 4.30
CA GLY A 148 -52.27 -5.86 4.57
C GLY A 148 -53.41 -4.98 4.03
N PRO A 149 -54.46 -5.57 3.44
CA PRO A 149 -55.50 -4.80 2.79
C PRO A 149 -56.27 -3.95 3.80
N THR A 150 -56.40 -2.68 3.42
CA THR A 150 -57.28 -1.65 3.95
C THR A 150 -58.67 -2.22 4.22
N SER A 151 -59.08 -2.24 5.50
CA SER A 151 -60.48 -2.45 5.88
C SER A 151 -61.01 -1.16 6.51
N THR A 152 -61.70 -0.38 5.69
CA THR A 152 -62.81 0.49 6.11
C THR A 152 -63.91 0.24 5.10
N PRO A 153 -65.21 0.21 5.47
CA PRO A 153 -65.81 1.24 6.31
C PRO A 153 -66.91 0.72 7.27
N THR A 154 -67.36 1.56 8.22
CA THR A 154 -68.78 1.94 8.34
C THR A 154 -68.96 2.89 9.53
N ALA A 155 -69.63 4.00 9.24
CA ALA A 155 -70.05 5.03 10.16
C ALA A 155 -71.04 4.49 11.21
N SER A 156 -70.96 4.98 12.46
CA SER A 156 -71.95 5.94 12.97
C SER A 156 -71.87 6.13 14.49
N ARG A 157 -71.93 7.42 14.85
CA ARG A 157 -72.59 8.02 16.02
C ARG A 157 -71.73 8.35 17.27
N PRO A 158 -71.61 9.65 17.62
CA PRO A 158 -71.27 10.13 18.97
C PRO A 158 -72.58 10.56 19.70
N PRO A 159 -72.57 11.26 20.85
CA PRO A 159 -71.52 11.49 21.84
C PRO A 159 -72.00 11.05 23.25
N SER A 160 -71.16 11.19 24.29
CA SER A 160 -71.55 11.81 25.58
C SER A 160 -70.34 11.95 26.50
N SER A 161 -70.07 13.19 26.90
CA SER A 161 -69.42 13.59 28.16
C SER A 161 -70.03 14.97 28.50
N PRO A 162 -70.03 15.43 29.76
CA PRO A 162 -69.29 14.97 30.93
C PRO A 162 -70.10 14.15 31.95
#